data_AF-A0A6J4FI71-F1
#
_entry.id   AF-A0A6J4FI71-F1
#
_cell.length_a   1.000
_cell.length_b   1.000
_cell.length_c   1.000
_cell.angle_alpha   90.00
_cell.angle_beta   90.00
_cell.angle_gamma   90.00
#
_symmetry.space_group_name_H-M   'P 1'
#
loop_
_entity.id
_entity.type
_entity.pdbx_description
1 polymer ?
#
loop_
_entity_poly.entity_id
_entity_poly.type
_entity_poly.pdbx_seq_one_letter_code
_entity_poly.pdbx_strand_id
1 'polypeptide(L)'
;MFELHPRLTADTIPVTDWPLCRVMLMRDANYPWLVLVPRRHGVTEIHELDQSDRQTLIEEIAAASQRLQNLTQAYKINVAALGNVVPQLHIHVIARFTTDPAWPAPVWGKVPAKPYDDLEMTRLLEAFAS
;
A
#
# COMPACT_ATOMS: atom_id res chain seq x y z
N MET A 1 -7.64 20.33 -5.50
CA MET A 1 -6.49 20.16 -4.60
C MET A 1 -6.48 18.72 -4.11
N PHE A 2 -5.34 18.05 -3.97
CA PHE A 2 -5.32 16.69 -3.42
C PHE A 2 -5.66 16.71 -1.92
N GLU A 3 -6.54 15.80 -1.50
CA GLU A 3 -6.88 15.54 -0.10
C GLU A 3 -6.99 14.02 0.10
N LEU A 4 -6.41 13.51 1.18
CA LEU A 4 -6.46 12.07 1.48
C LEU A 4 -7.83 11.70 2.05
N HIS A 5 -8.46 10.67 1.51
CA HIS A 5 -9.78 10.22 1.94
C HIS A 5 -9.77 9.88 3.46
N PRO A 6 -10.77 10.32 4.26
CA PRO A 6 -10.75 10.15 5.72
C PRO A 6 -10.57 8.72 6.19
N ARG A 7 -11.13 7.75 5.46
CA ARG A 7 -10.95 6.33 5.76
C ARG A 7 -9.51 5.84 5.54
N LEU A 8 -8.82 6.31 4.49
CA LEU A 8 -7.40 6.01 4.32
C LEU A 8 -6.59 6.62 5.47
N THR A 9 -6.92 7.84 5.89
CA THR A 9 -6.28 8.48 7.05
C THR A 9 -6.47 7.66 8.34
N ALA A 10 -7.67 7.12 8.57
CA ALA A 10 -7.95 6.30 9.76
C ALA A 10 -7.25 4.94 9.73
N ASP A 11 -7.30 4.26 8.58
CA ASP A 11 -6.87 2.87 8.43
C ASP A 11 -5.35 2.75 8.17
N THR A 12 -4.63 3.86 7.97
CA THR A 12 -3.21 3.84 7.61
C THR A 12 -2.33 4.78 8.44
N ILE A 13 -1.03 4.62 8.30
CA ILE A 13 0.04 5.45 8.88
C ILE A 13 0.84 6.07 7.73
N PRO A 14 1.08 7.39 7.70
CA PRO A 14 1.90 8.01 6.67
C PRO A 14 3.37 7.58 6.79
N VAL A 15 4.00 7.32 5.65
CA VAL A 15 5.40 6.88 5.57
C VAL A 15 6.26 7.93 4.89
N THR A 16 5.98 8.23 3.62
CA THR A 16 6.69 9.24 2.83
C THR A 16 5.82 9.71 1.66
N ASP A 17 6.25 10.77 0.97
CA ASP A 17 5.68 11.21 -0.30
C ASP A 17 6.70 10.99 -1.42
N TRP A 18 6.34 10.16 -2.39
CA TRP A 18 7.06 9.96 -3.65
C TRP A 18 6.58 10.97 -4.72
N PRO A 19 7.25 11.03 -5.89
CA PRO A 19 6.89 11.99 -6.94
C PRO A 19 5.39 12.04 -7.23
N LEU A 20 4.74 10.88 -7.40
CA LEU A 20 3.29 10.79 -7.61
C LEU A 20 2.55 10.38 -6.34
N CYS A 21 2.91 9.27 -5.71
CA CYS A 21 2.12 8.69 -4.62
C CYS A 21 2.52 9.20 -3.24
N ARG A 22 1.51 9.38 -2.38
CA ARG A 22 1.69 9.29 -0.94
C ARG A 22 1.80 7.82 -0.56
N VAL A 23 2.87 7.43 0.13
CA VAL A 23 3.12 6.06 0.60
C VAL A 23 2.62 5.94 2.03
N MET A 24 1.70 5.02 2.25
CA MET A 24 1.09 4.74 3.55
C MET A 24 1.32 3.29 3.95
N LEU A 25 1.34 3.01 5.25
CA LEU A 25 1.35 1.67 5.83
C LEU A 25 -0.05 1.34 6.36
N MET A 26 -0.65 0.26 5.91
CA MET A 26 -1.95 -0.22 6.42
C MET A 26 -1.83 -0.61 7.90
N ARG A 27 -2.78 -0.24 8.76
CA ARG A 27 -2.83 -0.64 10.17
C ARG A 27 -3.27 -2.09 10.36
N ASP A 28 -2.54 -3.02 9.75
CA ASP A 28 -2.77 -4.46 9.88
C ASP A 28 -1.45 -5.24 9.84
N ALA A 29 -0.95 -5.59 11.03
CA ALA A 29 0.27 -6.36 11.26
C ALA A 29 0.15 -7.85 10.92
N ASN A 30 -0.99 -8.32 10.39
CA ASN A 30 -1.04 -9.66 9.81
C ASN A 30 -0.17 -9.77 8.55
N TYR A 31 0.05 -8.64 7.85
CA TYR A 31 0.78 -8.59 6.58
C TYR A 31 1.58 -7.29 6.48
N PRO A 32 2.85 -7.31 6.03
CA PRO A 32 3.52 -6.08 5.62
C PRO A 32 2.80 -5.52 4.37
N TRP A 33 2.13 -4.38 4.54
CA TRP A 33 1.13 -3.90 3.58
C TRP A 33 1.22 -2.39 3.37
N LEU A 34 1.73 -2.00 2.20
CA LEU A 34 1.75 -0.62 1.74
C LEU A 34 0.51 -0.26 0.93
N VAL A 35 0.12 1.01 1.03
CA VAL A 35 -0.91 1.63 0.20
C VAL A 35 -0.31 2.86 -0.48
N LEU A 36 -0.25 2.84 -1.81
CA LEU A 36 0.20 3.96 -2.62
C LEU A 36 -1.01 4.77 -3.08
N VAL A 37 -1.06 6.05 -2.78
CA VAL A 37 -2.17 6.93 -3.14
C VAL A 37 -1.68 8.02 -4.09
N PRO A 38 -1.95 7.95 -5.40
CA PRO A 38 -1.59 9.00 -6.35
C PRO A 38 -2.14 10.36 -5.89
N ARG A 39 -1.26 11.37 -5.79
CA ARG A 39 -1.64 12.71 -5.31
C ARG A 39 -2.31 13.54 -6.41
N ARG A 40 -3.44 13.03 -6.91
CA ARG A 40 -4.31 13.66 -7.92
C ARG A 40 -5.73 13.76 -7.40
N HIS A 41 -6.36 14.88 -7.67
CA HIS A 41 -7.71 15.16 -7.19
C HIS A 41 -8.76 14.46 -8.07
N GLY A 42 -9.72 13.79 -7.44
CA GLY A 42 -10.88 13.21 -8.12
C GLY A 42 -10.59 11.95 -8.94
N VAL A 43 -9.38 11.39 -8.86
CA VAL A 43 -9.02 10.15 -9.57
C VAL A 43 -9.49 8.96 -8.75
N THR A 44 -10.23 8.08 -9.42
CA THR A 44 -10.78 6.83 -8.87
C THR A 44 -10.17 5.61 -9.54
N GLU A 45 -9.77 5.73 -10.79
CA GLU A 45 -9.26 4.62 -11.61
C GLU A 45 -7.91 4.95 -12.26
N ILE A 46 -7.09 3.92 -12.50
CA ILE A 46 -5.76 4.08 -13.12
C ILE A 46 -5.87 4.72 -14.52
N HIS A 47 -6.94 4.41 -15.27
CA HIS A 47 -7.11 4.92 -16.63
C HIS A 47 -7.49 6.41 -16.68
N GLU A 48 -7.89 7.01 -15.56
CA GLU A 48 -8.20 8.45 -15.43
C GLU A 48 -6.94 9.29 -15.20
N LEU A 49 -5.82 8.68 -14.80
CA LEU A 49 -4.53 9.36 -14.72
C LEU A 49 -4.05 9.74 -16.13
N ASP A 50 -3.25 10.79 -16.25
CA ASP A 50 -2.57 11.09 -17.50
C ASP A 50 -1.48 10.04 -17.82
N GLN A 51 -0.96 10.05 -19.04
CA GLN A 51 0.01 9.05 -19.48
C GLN A 51 1.30 9.07 -18.64
N SER A 52 1.80 10.26 -18.27
CA SER A 52 2.98 10.40 -17.44
C SER A 52 2.77 9.83 -16.04
N ASP A 53 1.63 10.14 -15.42
CA ASP A 53 1.27 9.65 -14.09
C ASP A 53 1.09 8.13 -14.10
N ARG A 54 0.49 7.54 -15.14
CA ARG A 54 0.42 6.08 -15.25
C ARG A 54 1.81 5.44 -15.32
N GLN A 55 2.75 6.04 -16.05
CA GLN A 55 4.13 5.56 -16.11
C GLN A 55 4.81 5.67 -14.75
N THR A 56 4.72 6.83 -14.10
CA THR A 56 5.26 7.03 -12.74
C THR A 56 4.63 6.07 -11.73
N LEU A 57 3.32 5.83 -11.82
CA LEU A 57 2.63 4.88 -10.94
C LEU A 57 3.20 3.47 -11.07
N ILE A 58 3.45 3.00 -12.29
CA ILE A 58 4.04 1.67 -12.52
C ILE A 58 5.45 1.57 -11.91
N GLU A 59 6.28 2.60 -12.08
CA GLU A 59 7.62 2.64 -11.49
C GLU A 59 7.57 2.66 -9.96
N GLU A 60 6.66 3.42 -9.36
CA GLU A 60 6.47 3.46 -7.91
C GLU A 60 5.92 2.13 -7.36
N ILE A 61 4.98 1.47 -8.06
CA ILE A 61 4.51 0.13 -7.71
C ILE A 61 5.67 -0.87 -7.74
N ALA A 62 6.52 -0.82 -8.77
CA ALA A 62 7.67 -1.70 -8.90
C ALA A 62 8.69 -1.46 -7.77
N ALA A 63 8.99 -0.20 -7.46
CA ALA A 63 9.89 0.18 -6.37
C ALA A 63 9.36 -0.28 -5.00
N ALA A 64 8.08 -0.05 -4.71
CA ALA A 64 7.44 -0.52 -3.47
C ALA A 64 7.50 -2.05 -3.37
N SER A 65 7.15 -2.75 -4.45
CA SER A 65 7.13 -4.21 -4.49
C SER A 65 8.51 -4.80 -4.24
N GLN A 66 9.54 -4.29 -4.92
CA GLN A 66 10.92 -4.77 -4.77
C GLN A 66 11.48 -4.49 -3.38
N ARG A 67 11.32 -3.26 -2.88
CA ARG A 67 11.79 -2.89 -1.54
C ARG A 67 11.10 -3.73 -0.46
N LEU A 68 9.77 -3.90 -0.56
CA LEU A 68 8.99 -4.66 0.41
C LEU A 68 9.39 -6.14 0.38
N GLN A 69 9.54 -6.72 -0.81
CA GLN A 69 9.98 -8.11 -0.95
C GLN A 69 11.38 -8.32 -0.36
N ASN A 70 12.33 -7.42 -0.64
CA ASN A 70 13.69 -7.50 -0.13
C ASN A 70 13.75 -7.33 1.40
N LEU A 71 12.95 -6.41 1.95
CA LEU A 71 12.92 -6.16 3.39
C LEU A 71 12.38 -7.36 4.16
N THR A 72 11.30 -7.97 3.65
CA THR A 72 10.54 -8.99 4.38
C THR A 72 10.87 -10.42 3.93
N GLN A 73 11.67 -10.58 2.87
CA GLN A 73 11.93 -11.87 2.21
C GLN A 73 10.63 -12.59 1.83
N ALA A 74 9.63 -11.83 1.39
CA ALA A 74 8.31 -12.37 1.08
C ALA A 74 8.37 -13.41 -0.04
N TYR A 75 7.58 -14.48 0.12
CA TYR A 75 7.41 -15.50 -0.91
C TYR A 75 6.79 -14.91 -2.18
N LYS A 76 5.84 -13.99 -2.03
CA LYS A 76 5.15 -13.34 -3.15
C LYS A 76 4.72 -11.92 -2.79
N ILE A 77 4.71 -11.02 -3.76
CA ILE A 77 4.01 -9.73 -3.68
C ILE A 77 2.64 -9.83 -4.35
N ASN A 78 1.61 -9.30 -3.70
CA ASN A 78 0.30 -9.04 -4.28
C ASN A 78 0.15 -7.53 -4.53
N VAL A 79 -0.33 -7.17 -5.71
CA VAL A 79 -0.62 -5.79 -6.10
C VAL A 79 -2.06 -5.71 -6.59
N ALA A 80 -2.83 -4.73 -6.11
CA ALA A 80 -4.21 -4.52 -6.57
C ALA A 80 -4.67 -3.06 -6.41
N ALA A 81 -5.43 -2.59 -7.40
CA ALA A 81 -6.33 -1.46 -7.27
C ALA A 81 -7.76 -2.03 -7.20
N LEU A 82 -8.48 -1.78 -6.11
CA LEU A 82 -9.85 -2.28 -5.92
C LEU A 82 -10.87 -1.16 -5.88
N GLY A 83 -10.85 -0.32 -4.83
CA GLY A 83 -11.66 0.90 -4.79
C GLY A 83 -13.16 0.76 -4.47
N ASN A 84 -13.70 -0.45 -4.32
CA ASN A 84 -15.16 -0.65 -4.06
C ASN A 84 -15.71 0.08 -2.82
N VAL A 85 -14.88 0.29 -1.79
CA VAL A 85 -15.28 0.92 -0.52
C VAL A 85 -14.76 2.35 -0.38
N VAL A 86 -13.55 2.62 -0.88
CA VAL A 86 -12.94 3.95 -0.90
C VAL A 86 -12.69 4.30 -2.36
N PRO A 87 -13.42 5.27 -2.94
CA PRO A 87 -13.35 5.55 -4.36
C PRO A 87 -12.04 6.23 -4.78
N GLN A 88 -11.36 6.93 -3.87
CA GLN A 88 -10.07 7.55 -4.18
C GLN A 88 -9.06 6.46 -4.60
N LEU A 89 -8.44 6.63 -5.78
CA LEU A 89 -7.48 5.66 -6.30
C LEU A 89 -6.38 5.39 -5.29
N HIS A 90 -6.18 4.12 -4.97
CA HIS A 90 -5.11 3.64 -4.12
C HIS A 90 -4.69 2.23 -4.55
N ILE A 91 -3.40 1.96 -4.46
CA ILE A 91 -2.80 0.70 -4.86
C ILE A 91 -2.29 -0.02 -3.62
N HIS A 92 -2.78 -1.23 -3.40
CA HIS A 92 -2.26 -2.11 -2.38
C HIS A 92 -1.01 -2.82 -2.87
N VAL A 93 0.05 -2.85 -2.07
CA VAL A 93 1.27 -3.63 -2.29
C VAL A 93 1.56 -4.44 -1.03
N ILE A 94 1.45 -5.76 -1.12
CA ILE A 94 1.34 -6.65 0.05
C ILE A 94 2.37 -7.77 -0.04
N ALA A 95 3.19 -7.90 1.00
CA ALA A 95 4.06 -9.05 1.20
C ALA A 95 3.26 -10.26 1.68
N ARG A 96 3.41 -11.39 0.98
CA ARG A 96 2.71 -12.65 1.26
C ARG A 96 3.68 -13.77 1.61
N PHE A 97 3.24 -14.64 2.50
CA PHE A 97 4.00 -15.80 2.98
C PHE A 97 3.10 -17.04 2.91
N THR A 98 3.68 -18.21 2.67
CA THR A 98 2.91 -19.47 2.67
C THR A 98 2.32 -19.81 4.04
N THR A 99 2.79 -19.14 5.09
CA THR A 99 2.35 -19.26 6.49
C THR A 99 1.48 -18.09 6.94
N ASP A 100 1.20 -17.09 6.09
CA ASP A 100 0.37 -15.96 6.49
C ASP A 100 -1.10 -16.38 6.71
N PRO A 101 -1.87 -15.67 7.56
CA PRO A 101 -3.21 -16.10 7.94
C PRO A 101 -4.22 -16.21 6.79
N ALA A 102 -3.93 -15.63 5.62
CA ALA A 102 -4.81 -15.67 4.47
C ALA A 102 -4.36 -16.64 3.38
N TRP A 103 -3.14 -17.16 3.41
CA TRP A 103 -2.59 -17.96 2.32
C TRP A 103 -3.43 -19.22 2.01
N PRO A 104 -3.70 -19.56 0.73
CA PRO A 104 -3.35 -18.85 -0.51
C PRO A 104 -4.41 -17.83 -0.97
N ALA A 105 -5.43 -17.55 -0.16
CA ALA A 105 -6.50 -16.63 -0.47
C ALA A 105 -6.06 -15.14 -0.41
N PRO A 106 -6.88 -14.22 -0.96
CA PRO A 106 -6.69 -12.78 -0.77
C PRO A 106 -6.81 -12.36 0.71
N VAL A 107 -6.12 -11.28 1.08
CA VAL A 107 -6.09 -10.79 2.49
C VAL A 107 -7.35 -10.04 2.91
N TRP A 108 -8.05 -9.41 1.95
CA TRP A 108 -9.15 -8.49 2.23
C TRP A 108 -10.31 -9.18 2.97
N GLY A 109 -10.53 -8.77 4.23
CA GLY A 109 -11.63 -9.28 5.07
C GLY A 109 -11.44 -10.71 5.56
N LYS A 110 -10.24 -11.29 5.42
CA LYS A 110 -10.00 -12.70 5.77
C LYS A 110 -9.87 -12.92 7.27
N VAL A 111 -9.17 -12.03 7.96
CA VAL A 111 -8.98 -12.02 9.41
C VAL A 111 -9.11 -10.59 9.94
N PRO A 112 -9.43 -10.39 11.23
CA PRO A 112 -9.41 -9.06 11.85
C PRO A 112 -8.01 -8.45 11.80
N ALA A 113 -7.94 -7.13 11.61
CA ALA A 113 -6.69 -6.40 11.60
C ALA A 113 -5.94 -6.55 12.93
N LYS A 114 -4.64 -6.81 12.86
CA LYS A 114 -3.77 -6.93 14.02
C LYS A 114 -3.01 -5.61 14.25
N PRO A 115 -2.93 -5.07 15.47
CA PRO A 115 -2.07 -3.91 15.73
C PRO A 115 -0.59 -4.29 15.59
N TYR A 116 0.22 -3.36 15.10
CA TYR A 116 1.67 -3.51 15.11
C TYR A 116 2.24 -3.43 16.53
N ASP A 117 3.35 -4.13 16.76
CA ASP A 117 4.28 -3.72 17.80
C ASP A 117 5.15 -2.54 17.34
N ASP A 118 5.65 -1.75 18.31
CA ASP A 118 6.37 -0.51 18.00
C ASP A 118 7.65 -0.75 17.18
N LEU A 119 8.32 -1.90 17.37
CA LEU A 119 9.58 -2.21 16.71
C LEU A 119 9.36 -2.63 15.24
N GLU A 120 8.38 -3.49 15.00
CA GLU A 120 7.96 -3.92 13.67
C GLU A 120 7.49 -2.72 12.85
N MET A 121 6.66 -1.87 13.44
CA MET A 121 6.19 -0.64 12.81
C MET A 121 7.37 0.28 12.45
N THR A 122 8.26 0.56 13.41
CA THR A 122 9.41 1.45 13.18
C THR A 122 10.29 0.94 12.05
N ARG A 123 10.59 -0.36 12.03
CA ARG A 123 11.40 -0.97 10.98
C ARG A 123 10.77 -0.80 9.59
N LEU A 124 9.46 -0.95 9.47
CA LEU A 124 8.74 -0.72 8.22
C LEU A 124 8.77 0.75 7.82
N LEU A 125 8.53 1.67 8.76
CA LEU A 125 8.53 3.11 8.47
C LEU A 125 9.91 3.58 7.98
N GLU A 126 10.98 3.18 8.67
CA GLU A 126 12.36 3.57 8.32
C GLU A 126 12.80 3.04 6.95
N ALA A 127 12.43 1.80 6.61
CA ALA A 127 12.79 1.19 5.33
C ALA A 127 12.20 1.92 4.10
N PHE A 128 11.14 2.69 4.29
CA PHE A 128 10.44 3.41 3.23
C PHE A 128 10.48 4.93 3.40
N ALA A 129 11.19 5.46 4.41
CA ALA A 129 11.36 6.89 4.64
C ALA A 129 12.33 7.59 3.66
N SER A 130 12.94 6.85 2.72
CA SER A 130 13.96 7.34 1.76
C SER A 130 13.54 7.24 0.29
#